data_AF-A0A6A6J6E0-F1
#
_entry.id   AF-A0A6A6J6E0-F1
#
_cell.length_a   1.000
_cell.length_b   1.000
_cell.length_c   1.000
_cell.angle_alpha   90.00
_cell.angle_beta   90.00
_cell.angle_gamma   90.00
#
_symmetry.space_group_name_H-M   'P 1'
#
loop_
_entity.id
_entity.type
_entity.pdbx_description
1 polymer ?
#
loop_
_entity_poly.entity_id
_entity_poly.type
_entity_poly.pdbx_seq_one_letter_code
_entity_poly.pdbx_strand_id
1 'polypeptide(L)'
;MAFLSSIANAPNDTSRTALILRKFRLPLALLFGACITAGTTYALVRRVQDLMAGAAVNNDPAYWAGVARDKAYDRCYNGCNDCSDTNWAFNACAKTAKAVVPGVICDGNLMWNWKVEDRYPAQCLDVVGKMYKDEAIKKKKKGYRKQLAIIILTILGGIVGTLVAYKLLGVVANKLDRRRRLNPRPQNRQVQEVREPYPGSDSETGGGSPSRRRPKKTKMSAIRLKPLATAAALASSVRKATAWPCTGYGDPVDVYFQSPNATITAVVHGWFSNCYDYVCGWSCTGGTDSNCTPVYCTGVDYIPADYVDAVTPKVVQCGFKTLNASEVGDNKPSVRVANAWIERKLWVTVRVDRLNVTDDATAEEVFCLHALGGQ
;
A
#
# COMPACT_ATOMS: atom_id res chain seq x y z
N MET A 1 -26.35 -35.97 -14.94
CA MET A 1 -25.41 -37.09 -14.63
C MET A 1 -25.84 -38.35 -15.38
N ALA A 2 -25.79 -38.39 -16.71
CA ALA A 2 -26.24 -39.54 -17.51
C ALA A 2 -25.31 -39.91 -18.69
N PHE A 3 -24.11 -39.31 -18.76
CA PHE A 3 -23.18 -39.49 -19.89
C PHE A 3 -21.95 -40.36 -19.59
N LEU A 4 -21.83 -40.94 -18.39
CA LEU A 4 -20.65 -41.71 -17.98
C LEU A 4 -20.85 -43.24 -17.92
N SER A 5 -22.05 -43.76 -18.18
CA SER A 5 -22.32 -45.21 -18.07
C SER A 5 -22.14 -46.01 -19.37
N SER A 6 -21.81 -45.37 -20.51
CA SER A 6 -21.81 -46.03 -21.83
C SER A 6 -20.42 -46.30 -22.45
N ILE A 7 -19.37 -46.49 -21.63
CA ILE A 7 -17.99 -46.75 -22.15
C ILE A 7 -17.45 -48.13 -21.70
N ALA A 8 -18.22 -48.95 -20.97
CA ALA A 8 -17.66 -50.13 -20.30
C ALA A 8 -17.46 -51.38 -21.17
N ASN A 9 -17.94 -51.47 -22.43
CA ASN A 9 -17.89 -52.71 -23.21
C ASN A 9 -17.34 -52.53 -24.64
N ALA A 10 -16.05 -52.22 -24.78
CA ALA A 10 -15.34 -52.28 -26.06
C ALA A 10 -14.10 -53.20 -25.97
N PRO A 11 -13.92 -54.18 -26.88
CA PRO A 11 -12.84 -55.16 -26.83
C PRO A 11 -11.49 -54.58 -27.30
N ASN A 12 -10.50 -54.68 -26.41
CA ASN A 12 -9.07 -54.92 -26.62
C ASN A 12 -8.32 -54.34 -27.85
N ASP A 13 -8.51 -53.05 -28.17
CA ASP A 13 -7.61 -52.28 -29.05
C ASP A 13 -6.72 -51.29 -28.24
N THR A 14 -6.09 -51.82 -27.19
CA THR A 14 -5.36 -51.06 -26.16
C THR A 14 -4.01 -50.51 -26.63
N SER A 15 -3.42 -51.08 -27.69
CA SER A 15 -2.10 -50.67 -28.20
C SER A 15 -2.16 -49.42 -29.10
N ARG A 16 -3.15 -49.33 -30.00
CA ARG A 16 -3.32 -48.17 -30.89
C ARG A 16 -3.84 -46.95 -30.15
N THR A 17 -4.78 -47.14 -29.24
CA THR A 17 -5.33 -46.05 -28.39
C THR A 17 -4.25 -45.42 -27.50
N ALA A 18 -3.32 -46.22 -26.94
CA ALA A 18 -2.22 -45.69 -26.13
C ALA A 18 -1.24 -44.80 -26.93
N LEU A 19 -0.96 -45.15 -28.19
CA LEU A 19 -0.03 -44.42 -29.06
C LEU A 19 -0.64 -43.09 -29.53
N ILE A 20 -1.94 -43.09 -29.82
CA ILE A 20 -2.73 -41.89 -30.16
C ILE A 20 -2.84 -40.97 -28.93
N LEU A 21 -3.20 -41.50 -27.75
CA LEU A 21 -3.27 -40.73 -26.50
C LEU A 21 -1.95 -40.05 -26.15
N ARG A 22 -0.81 -40.71 -26.40
CA ARG A 22 0.51 -40.13 -26.14
C ARG A 22 0.85 -38.94 -27.04
N LYS A 23 0.35 -38.94 -28.29
CA LYS A 23 0.55 -37.87 -29.27
C LYS A 23 -0.39 -36.68 -29.04
N PHE A 24 -1.61 -36.93 -28.56
CA PHE A 24 -2.60 -35.89 -28.29
C PHE A 24 -2.62 -35.37 -26.85
N ARG A 25 -1.86 -35.95 -25.91
CA ARG A 25 -1.87 -35.54 -24.50
C ARG A 25 -1.58 -34.06 -24.28
N LEU A 26 -0.64 -33.50 -25.06
CA LEU A 26 -0.26 -32.09 -24.96
C LEU A 26 -1.32 -31.13 -25.51
N PRO A 27 -1.81 -31.28 -26.76
CA PRO A 27 -2.87 -30.42 -27.26
C PRO A 27 -4.16 -30.56 -26.45
N LEU A 28 -4.53 -31.77 -25.98
CA LEU A 28 -5.68 -31.92 -25.09
C LEU A 28 -5.49 -31.15 -23.77
N ALA A 29 -4.33 -31.28 -23.12
CA ALA A 29 -4.06 -30.59 -21.86
C ALA A 29 -4.07 -29.06 -22.02
N LEU A 30 -3.52 -28.54 -23.13
CA LEU A 30 -3.58 -27.12 -23.46
C LEU A 30 -5.02 -26.66 -23.73
N LEU A 31 -5.81 -27.46 -24.43
CA LEU A 31 -7.20 -27.13 -24.76
C LEU A 31 -8.08 -27.15 -23.51
N PHE A 32 -7.94 -28.15 -22.63
CA PHE A 32 -8.61 -28.17 -21.33
C PHE A 32 -8.17 -27.04 -20.42
N GLY A 33 -6.87 -26.75 -20.36
CA GLY A 33 -6.35 -25.60 -19.62
C GLY A 33 -6.92 -24.27 -20.13
N ALA A 34 -6.96 -24.09 -21.46
CA ALA A 34 -7.51 -22.91 -22.11
C ALA A 34 -9.02 -22.77 -21.88
N CYS A 35 -9.79 -23.85 -21.97
CA CYS A 35 -11.24 -23.81 -21.70
C CYS A 35 -11.55 -23.48 -20.23
N ILE A 36 -10.83 -24.09 -19.28
CA ILE A 36 -11.02 -23.79 -17.85
C ILE A 36 -10.65 -22.33 -17.58
N THR A 37 -9.47 -21.90 -18.03
CA THR A 37 -9.02 -20.51 -17.82
C THR A 37 -9.91 -19.49 -18.50
N ALA A 38 -10.33 -19.70 -19.75
CA ALA A 38 -11.24 -18.80 -20.45
C ALA A 38 -12.61 -18.72 -19.76
N GLY A 39 -13.18 -19.87 -19.37
CA GLY A 39 -14.46 -19.93 -18.66
C GLY A 39 -14.41 -19.23 -17.30
N THR A 40 -13.38 -19.51 -16.49
CA THR A 40 -13.21 -18.86 -15.18
C THR A 40 -12.93 -17.37 -15.32
N THR A 41 -12.14 -16.96 -16.32
CA THR A 41 -11.84 -15.54 -16.57
C THR A 41 -13.10 -14.80 -17.01
N TYR A 42 -13.89 -15.36 -17.92
CA TYR A 42 -15.13 -14.75 -18.36
C TYR A 42 -16.13 -14.59 -17.21
N ALA A 43 -16.37 -15.65 -16.43
CA ALA A 43 -17.27 -15.60 -15.28
C ALA A 43 -16.83 -14.56 -14.24
N LEU A 44 -15.52 -14.44 -14.03
CA LEU A 44 -14.95 -13.49 -13.08
C LEU A 44 -15.00 -12.05 -13.59
N VAL A 45 -14.67 -11.81 -14.85
CA VAL A 45 -14.80 -10.48 -15.47
C VAL A 45 -16.25 -10.01 -15.41
N ARG A 46 -17.21 -10.89 -15.76
CA ARG A 46 -18.64 -10.57 -15.68
C ARG A 46 -19.07 -10.26 -14.25
N ARG A 47 -18.62 -11.05 -13.26
CA ARG A 47 -18.89 -10.77 -11.84
C ARG A 47 -18.30 -9.42 -11.41
N VAL A 48 -17.10 -9.06 -11.86
CA VAL A 48 -16.50 -7.76 -11.54
C VAL A 48 -17.25 -6.62 -12.23
N GLN A 49 -17.73 -6.80 -13.46
CA GLN A 49 -18.57 -5.83 -14.15
C GLN A 49 -19.91 -5.62 -13.42
N ASP A 50 -20.56 -6.70 -12.96
CA ASP A 50 -21.76 -6.61 -12.13
C ASP A 50 -21.48 -5.91 -10.80
N LEU A 51 -20.34 -6.19 -10.15
CA LEU A 51 -19.94 -5.48 -8.92
C LEU A 51 -19.61 -4.01 -9.17
N MET A 52 -19.11 -3.66 -10.36
CA MET A 52 -18.88 -2.27 -10.77
C MET A 52 -20.19 -1.54 -11.08
N ALA A 53 -21.15 -2.23 -11.70
CA ALA A 53 -22.48 -1.70 -11.99
C ALA A 53 -23.29 -1.53 -10.70
N GLY A 54 -23.23 -2.52 -9.80
CA GLY A 54 -23.81 -2.53 -8.47
C GLY A 54 -22.95 -1.87 -7.40
N ALA A 55 -21.94 -1.08 -7.78
CA ALA A 55 -21.09 -0.34 -6.84
C ALA A 55 -21.89 0.79 -6.18
N ALA A 56 -22.80 0.42 -5.29
CA ALA A 56 -23.60 1.33 -4.51
C ALA A 56 -22.76 1.83 -3.33
N VAL A 57 -22.87 3.12 -3.08
CA VAL A 57 -22.51 3.74 -1.81
C VAL A 57 -23.81 4.09 -1.09
N ASN A 58 -23.74 4.61 0.15
CA ASN A 58 -24.95 5.07 0.83
C ASN A 58 -25.71 6.02 -0.11
N ASN A 59 -27.02 5.80 -0.31
CA ASN A 59 -27.82 6.64 -1.21
C ASN A 59 -28.48 7.81 -0.49
N ASP A 60 -28.52 7.79 0.84
CA ASP A 60 -29.09 8.83 1.68
C ASP A 60 -28.31 10.17 1.53
N PRO A 61 -28.97 11.25 1.06
CA PRO A 61 -28.37 12.58 1.02
C PRO A 61 -27.93 13.11 2.39
N ALA A 62 -28.67 12.79 3.47
CA ALA A 62 -28.36 13.29 4.81
C ALA A 62 -27.02 12.73 5.31
N TYR A 63 -26.74 11.46 5.03
CA TYR A 63 -25.41 10.87 5.27
C TYR A 63 -24.29 11.65 4.57
N TRP A 64 -24.47 12.02 3.29
CA TRP A 64 -23.42 12.75 2.56
C TRP A 64 -23.28 14.21 2.97
N ALA A 65 -24.37 14.86 3.38
CA ALA A 65 -24.32 16.17 4.00
C ALA A 65 -23.54 16.14 5.32
N GLY A 66 -23.74 15.10 6.15
CA GLY A 66 -22.92 14.86 7.34
C GLY A 66 -21.45 14.66 7.00
N VAL A 67 -21.15 13.82 5.99
CA VAL A 67 -19.77 13.64 5.51
C VAL A 67 -19.16 14.94 4.98
N ALA A 68 -19.94 15.79 4.31
CA ALA A 68 -19.48 17.10 3.83
C ALA A 68 -19.13 18.04 4.98
N ARG A 69 -19.97 18.08 6.03
CA ARG A 69 -19.70 18.81 7.26
C ARG A 69 -18.39 18.33 7.89
N ASP A 70 -18.32 17.05 8.23
CA ASP A 70 -17.21 16.48 9.00
C ASP A 70 -15.88 16.44 8.21
N LYS A 71 -15.92 16.23 6.89
CA LYS A 71 -14.71 16.01 6.07
C LYS A 71 -14.27 17.18 5.22
N ALA A 72 -15.13 18.14 4.96
CA ALA A 72 -14.72 19.36 4.25
C ALA A 72 -14.77 20.56 5.18
N TYR A 73 -15.95 20.89 5.70
CA TYR A 73 -16.11 22.13 6.44
C TYR A 73 -15.43 22.14 7.81
N ASP A 74 -15.67 21.13 8.65
CA ASP A 74 -15.06 21.04 9.98
C ASP A 74 -13.55 20.94 9.88
N ARG A 75 -13.02 20.23 8.88
CA ARG A 75 -11.57 20.14 8.65
C ARG A 75 -10.98 21.43 8.10
N CYS A 76 -11.72 22.13 7.25
CA CYS A 76 -11.30 23.43 6.76
C CYS A 76 -11.26 24.45 7.90
N TYR A 77 -12.23 24.41 8.82
CA TYR A 77 -12.43 25.39 9.88
C TYR A 77 -11.68 25.11 11.19
N ASN A 78 -11.72 23.86 11.67
CA ASN A 78 -11.01 23.44 12.87
C ASN A 78 -9.57 23.01 12.55
N GLY A 79 -9.28 22.76 11.27
CA GLY A 79 -7.97 22.29 10.85
C GLY A 79 -7.70 20.89 11.39
N CYS A 80 -6.51 20.74 11.93
CA CYS A 80 -6.05 19.52 12.57
C CYS A 80 -5.26 19.91 13.81
N ASN A 81 -5.46 19.21 14.93
CA ASN A 81 -4.56 19.32 16.07
C ASN A 81 -3.36 18.41 15.83
N ASP A 82 -2.23 19.03 15.51
CA ASP A 82 -0.90 18.44 15.42
C ASP A 82 -0.78 17.19 14.52
N CYS A 83 -1.60 17.10 13.47
CA CYS A 83 -1.65 15.91 12.63
C CYS A 83 -0.66 15.93 11.48
N SER A 84 -0.11 14.75 11.14
CA SER A 84 1.00 14.59 10.18
C SER A 84 0.72 15.02 8.74
N ASP A 85 -0.55 15.22 8.39
CA ASP A 85 -0.94 15.67 7.05
C ASP A 85 -1.06 17.20 7.01
N THR A 86 0.02 17.86 6.60
CA THR A 86 0.06 19.32 6.45
C THR A 86 -0.88 19.85 5.37
N ASN A 87 -1.39 18.97 4.49
CA ASN A 87 -2.39 19.34 3.49
C ASN A 87 -3.83 19.10 3.97
N TRP A 88 -4.05 18.69 5.22
CA TRP A 88 -5.35 18.29 5.73
C TRP A 88 -6.41 19.39 5.60
N ALA A 89 -6.16 20.56 6.20
CA ALA A 89 -7.04 21.71 6.12
C ALA A 89 -7.11 22.26 4.70
N PHE A 90 -5.97 22.32 4.01
CA PHE A 90 -5.86 22.84 2.64
C PHE A 90 -6.74 22.06 1.66
N ASN A 91 -6.64 20.74 1.66
CA ASN A 91 -7.44 19.89 0.79
C ASN A 91 -8.93 19.99 1.11
N ALA A 92 -9.28 20.15 2.39
CA ALA A 92 -10.65 20.32 2.83
C ALA A 92 -11.23 21.67 2.36
N CYS A 93 -10.52 22.77 2.56
CA CYS A 93 -10.94 24.09 2.07
C CYS A 93 -10.97 24.17 0.54
N ALA A 94 -9.98 23.59 -0.15
CA ALA A 94 -9.97 23.51 -1.61
C ALA A 94 -11.11 22.64 -2.16
N LYS A 95 -11.66 21.73 -1.35
CA LYS A 95 -12.85 20.97 -1.70
C LYS A 95 -14.12 21.81 -1.60
N THR A 96 -14.27 22.59 -0.53
CA THR A 96 -15.42 23.50 -0.36
C THR A 96 -15.44 24.59 -1.43
N ALA A 97 -14.28 25.14 -1.80
CA ALA A 97 -14.15 26.17 -2.83
C ALA A 97 -14.59 25.70 -4.24
N LYS A 98 -14.68 24.38 -4.48
CA LYS A 98 -15.16 23.82 -5.75
C LYS A 98 -16.68 23.74 -5.83
N ALA A 99 -17.40 23.93 -4.72
CA ALA A 99 -18.86 23.94 -4.72
C ALA A 99 -19.35 25.29 -5.23
N VAL A 100 -20.01 25.28 -6.39
CA VAL A 100 -20.58 26.49 -7.00
C VAL A 100 -22.11 26.41 -6.86
N VAL A 101 -22.66 27.24 -5.98
CA VAL A 101 -24.10 27.42 -5.80
C VAL A 101 -24.44 28.88 -6.12
N PRO A 102 -25.33 29.16 -7.09
CA PRO A 102 -25.70 30.53 -7.42
C PRO A 102 -26.23 31.29 -6.20
N GLY A 103 -25.66 32.46 -5.91
CA GLY A 103 -26.09 33.33 -4.81
C GLY A 103 -25.69 32.87 -3.40
N VAL A 104 -24.93 31.78 -3.25
CA VAL A 104 -24.51 31.25 -1.95
C VAL A 104 -23.00 31.04 -1.93
N ILE A 105 -22.32 31.59 -0.93
CA ILE A 105 -20.89 31.38 -0.70
C ILE A 105 -20.72 30.02 -0.03
N CYS A 106 -20.07 29.07 -0.72
CA CYS A 106 -19.77 27.75 -0.19
C CYS A 106 -18.29 27.54 0.14
N ASP A 107 -17.43 28.53 -0.14
CA ASP A 107 -16.00 28.44 0.13
C ASP A 107 -15.71 28.59 1.62
N GLY A 108 -15.30 27.49 2.26
CA GLY A 108 -14.93 27.45 3.67
C GLY A 108 -13.82 28.45 4.05
N ASN A 109 -12.95 28.87 3.10
CA ASN A 109 -11.97 29.92 3.36
C ASN A 109 -12.60 31.31 3.54
N LEU A 110 -13.79 31.54 2.99
CA LEU A 110 -14.51 32.81 3.13
C LEU A 110 -15.52 32.78 4.29
N MET A 111 -15.84 31.59 4.78
CA MET A 111 -16.85 31.35 5.81
C MET A 111 -16.26 31.08 7.20
N TRP A 112 -14.93 31.14 7.35
CA TRP A 112 -14.25 30.74 8.57
C TRP A 112 -14.71 31.52 9.80
N ASN A 113 -15.06 32.79 9.68
CA ASN A 113 -15.50 33.60 10.82
C ASN A 113 -17.02 33.58 11.06
N TRP A 114 -17.79 32.72 10.37
CA TRP A 114 -19.24 32.67 10.52
C TRP A 114 -19.68 32.05 11.86
N LYS A 115 -20.79 32.57 12.40
CA LYS A 115 -21.45 32.03 13.61
C LYS A 115 -21.83 30.57 13.41
N VAL A 116 -21.81 29.78 14.49
CA VAL A 116 -22.01 28.31 14.44
C VAL A 116 -23.35 27.93 13.79
N GLU A 117 -24.40 28.71 14.03
CA GLU A 117 -25.77 28.41 13.58
C GLU A 117 -25.94 28.52 12.05
N ASP A 118 -25.31 29.52 11.43
CA ASP A 118 -25.38 29.76 9.99
C ASP A 118 -24.18 29.18 9.21
N ARG A 119 -23.30 28.46 9.90
CA ARG A 119 -21.96 28.14 9.40
C ARG A 119 -21.97 27.31 8.11
N TYR A 120 -22.98 26.47 7.91
CA TYR A 120 -23.05 25.53 6.79
C TYR A 120 -24.41 25.55 6.09
N PRO A 121 -24.60 26.40 5.06
CA PRO A 121 -25.82 26.39 4.27
C PRO A 121 -26.11 25.00 3.71
N ALA A 122 -27.36 24.55 3.84
CA ALA A 122 -27.77 23.20 3.43
C ALA A 122 -27.47 22.94 1.94
N GLN A 123 -27.60 23.95 1.08
CA GLN A 123 -27.29 23.84 -0.35
C GLN A 123 -25.80 23.52 -0.60
N CYS A 124 -24.90 24.13 0.18
CA CYS A 124 -23.47 23.86 0.08
C CYS A 124 -23.12 22.44 0.55
N LEU A 125 -23.75 21.98 1.64
CA LEU A 125 -23.57 20.63 2.16
C LEU A 125 -24.03 19.56 1.16
N ASP A 126 -25.13 19.79 0.43
CA ASP A 126 -25.61 18.86 -0.61
C ASP A 126 -24.62 18.76 -1.78
N VAL A 127 -24.14 19.89 -2.30
CA VAL A 127 -23.18 19.91 -3.41
C VAL A 127 -21.86 19.25 -3.02
N VAL A 128 -21.27 19.61 -1.87
CA VAL A 128 -20.03 19.01 -1.38
C VAL A 128 -20.25 17.53 -1.03
N GLY A 129 -21.40 17.18 -0.48
CA GLY A 129 -21.80 15.80 -0.19
C GLY A 129 -21.84 14.94 -1.45
N LYS A 130 -22.43 15.46 -2.53
CA LYS A 130 -22.43 14.81 -3.85
C LYS A 130 -21.01 14.61 -4.38
N MET A 131 -20.12 15.59 -4.21
CA MET A 131 -18.71 15.43 -4.60
C MET A 131 -18.02 14.29 -3.84
N TYR A 132 -18.32 14.09 -2.55
CA TYR A 132 -17.80 12.96 -1.77
C TYR A 132 -18.43 11.63 -2.18
N LYS A 133 -19.74 11.62 -2.48
CA LYS A 133 -20.44 10.45 -3.01
C LYS A 133 -19.79 9.98 -4.31
N ASP A 134 -19.55 10.90 -5.23
CA ASP A 134 -18.90 10.62 -6.52
C ASP A 134 -17.48 10.09 -6.35
N GLU A 135 -16.70 10.66 -5.44
CA GLU A 135 -15.36 10.16 -5.12
C GLU A 135 -15.37 8.78 -4.48
N ALA A 136 -16.33 8.50 -3.59
CA ALA A 136 -16.50 7.18 -3.00
C ALA A 136 -16.83 6.13 -4.06
N ILE A 137 -17.72 6.45 -5.01
CA ILE A 137 -18.03 5.60 -6.16
C ILE A 137 -16.77 5.39 -7.03
N LYS A 138 -16.05 6.46 -7.37
CA LYS A 138 -14.79 6.38 -8.16
C LYS A 138 -13.75 5.52 -7.44
N LYS A 139 -13.60 5.66 -6.12
CA LYS A 139 -12.66 4.88 -5.30
C LYS A 139 -13.02 3.40 -5.29
N LYS A 140 -14.30 3.05 -5.10
CA LYS A 140 -14.79 1.66 -5.22
C LYS A 140 -14.51 1.10 -6.62
N LYS A 141 -14.85 1.82 -7.68
CA LYS A 141 -14.57 1.41 -9.08
C LYS A 141 -13.08 1.19 -9.34
N LYS A 142 -12.21 2.07 -8.81
CA LYS A 142 -10.74 1.91 -8.91
C LYS A 142 -10.25 0.67 -8.16
N GLY A 143 -10.82 0.37 -6.99
CA GLY A 143 -10.54 -0.86 -6.24
C GLY A 143 -10.85 -2.11 -7.05
N TYR A 144 -12.03 -2.17 -7.66
CA TYR A 144 -12.42 -3.28 -8.54
C TYR A 144 -11.51 -3.42 -9.77
N ARG A 145 -11.09 -2.29 -10.39
CA ARG A 145 -10.12 -2.33 -11.51
C ARG A 145 -8.76 -2.89 -11.07
N LYS A 146 -8.29 -2.55 -9.87
CA LYS A 146 -7.06 -3.12 -9.31
C LYS A 146 -7.18 -4.63 -9.07
N GLN A 147 -8.29 -5.08 -8.50
CA GLN A 147 -8.55 -6.51 -8.32
C GLN A 147 -8.58 -7.25 -9.66
N LEU A 148 -9.29 -6.70 -10.66
CA LEU A 148 -9.32 -7.25 -12.02
C LEU A 148 -7.90 -7.38 -12.60
N ALA A 149 -7.08 -6.33 -12.47
CA ALA A 149 -5.70 -6.34 -12.95
C ALA A 149 -4.86 -7.42 -12.25
N ILE A 150 -4.99 -7.58 -10.94
CA ILE A 150 -4.30 -8.64 -10.18
C ILE A 150 -4.73 -10.01 -10.70
N ILE A 151 -6.02 -10.24 -10.93
CA ILE A 151 -6.48 -11.54 -11.42
C ILE A 151 -5.93 -11.82 -12.83
N ILE A 152 -6.01 -10.86 -13.75
CA ILE A 152 -5.43 -11.00 -15.09
C ILE A 152 -3.94 -11.36 -15.00
N LEU A 153 -3.19 -10.69 -14.12
CA LEU A 153 -1.78 -11.00 -13.87
C LEU A 153 -1.58 -12.42 -13.30
N THR A 154 -2.43 -12.90 -12.40
CA THR A 154 -2.34 -14.28 -11.90
C THR A 154 -2.60 -15.33 -12.97
N ILE A 155 -3.54 -15.09 -13.89
CA ILE A 155 -3.84 -16.00 -15.01
C ILE A 155 -2.64 -16.05 -15.97
N LEU A 156 -2.11 -14.89 -16.36
CA LEU A 156 -0.91 -14.82 -17.20
C LEU A 156 0.29 -15.48 -16.52
N GLY A 157 0.48 -15.25 -15.23
CA GLY A 157 1.51 -15.90 -14.42
C GLY A 157 1.35 -17.42 -14.38
N GLY A 158 0.12 -17.93 -14.28
CA GLY A 158 -0.20 -19.36 -14.35
C GLY A 158 0.15 -19.98 -15.70
N ILE A 159 -0.15 -19.29 -16.82
CA ILE A 159 0.20 -19.75 -18.17
C ILE A 159 1.72 -19.83 -18.33
N VAL A 160 2.44 -18.76 -17.97
CA VAL A 160 3.90 -18.72 -18.04
C VAL A 160 4.52 -19.78 -17.12
N GLY A 161 4.02 -19.91 -15.89
CA GLY A 161 4.46 -20.93 -14.93
C GLY A 161 4.28 -22.35 -15.46
N THR A 162 3.14 -22.63 -16.11
CA THR A 162 2.88 -23.93 -16.74
C THR A 162 3.84 -24.21 -17.89
N LEU A 163 4.13 -23.22 -18.74
CA LEU A 163 5.10 -23.36 -19.83
C LEU A 163 6.52 -23.65 -19.30
N VAL A 164 6.93 -22.95 -18.25
CA VAL A 164 8.24 -23.17 -17.59
C VAL A 164 8.29 -24.57 -16.97
N ALA A 165 7.27 -24.97 -16.21
CA ALA A 165 7.18 -26.29 -15.60
C ALA A 165 7.21 -27.41 -16.66
N TYR A 166 6.50 -27.23 -17.77
CA TYR A 166 6.52 -28.17 -18.89
C TYR A 166 7.92 -28.33 -19.49
N LYS A 167 8.64 -27.22 -19.74
CA LYS A 167 10.02 -27.27 -20.25
C LYS A 167 10.96 -27.97 -19.26
N LEU A 168 10.84 -27.69 -17.97
CA LEU A 168 11.64 -28.34 -16.92
C LEU A 168 11.37 -29.84 -16.84
N LEU A 169 10.10 -30.26 -16.88
CA LEU A 169 9.72 -31.68 -16.90
C LEU A 169 10.28 -32.39 -18.15
N GLY A 170 10.26 -31.74 -19.32
CA GLY A 170 10.86 -32.28 -20.53
C GLY A 170 12.38 -32.51 -20.40
N VAL A 171 13.10 -31.56 -19.79
CA VAL A 171 14.55 -31.71 -19.52
C VAL A 171 14.82 -32.86 -18.55
N VAL A 172 14.02 -33.00 -17.48
CA VAL A 172 14.14 -34.08 -16.50
C VAL A 172 13.86 -35.44 -17.15
N ALA A 173 12.79 -35.54 -17.95
CA ALA A 173 12.43 -36.76 -18.66
C ALA A 173 13.56 -37.21 -19.62
N ASN A 174 14.08 -36.29 -20.42
CA ASN A 174 15.21 -36.57 -21.33
C ASN A 174 16.45 -37.06 -20.56
N LYS A 175 16.72 -36.48 -19.38
CA LYS A 175 17.85 -36.89 -18.54
C LYS A 175 17.65 -38.28 -17.94
N LEU A 176 16.44 -38.62 -17.51
CA LEU A 176 16.11 -39.95 -17.00
C LEU A 176 16.19 -41.01 -18.11
N ASP A 177 15.69 -40.71 -19.31
CA ASP A 177 15.81 -41.62 -20.46
C ASP A 177 17.28 -41.82 -20.85
N ARG A 178 18.10 -40.76 -20.83
CA ARG A 178 19.54 -40.89 -21.06
C ARG A 178 20.21 -41.78 -20.00
N ARG A 179 19.82 -41.67 -18.72
CA ARG A 179 20.31 -42.56 -17.66
C ARG A 179 19.88 -44.01 -17.86
N ARG A 180 18.64 -44.27 -18.29
CA ARG A 180 18.17 -45.63 -18.61
C ARG A 180 18.93 -46.24 -19.79
N ARG A 181 19.26 -45.45 -20.82
CA ARG A 181 20.08 -45.91 -21.95
C ARG A 181 21.53 -46.20 -21.56
N LEU A 182 22.09 -45.44 -20.63
CA LEU A 182 23.48 -45.62 -20.18
C LEU A 182 23.65 -46.72 -19.12
N ASN A 183 22.61 -47.05 -18.36
CA ASN A 183 22.57 -48.20 -17.44
C ASN A 183 21.43 -49.15 -17.85
N PRO A 184 21.58 -49.91 -18.96
CA PRO A 184 20.68 -51.01 -19.23
C PRO A 184 20.77 -51.96 -18.04
N ARG A 185 19.65 -52.10 -17.32
CA ARG A 185 19.54 -53.05 -16.21
C ARG A 185 19.96 -54.41 -16.79
N PRO A 186 20.96 -55.13 -16.22
CA PRO A 186 21.27 -56.47 -16.69
C PRO A 186 19.99 -57.27 -16.60
N GLN A 187 19.52 -57.70 -17.76
CA GLN A 187 18.31 -58.47 -17.91
C GLN A 187 18.50 -59.73 -17.09
N ASN A 188 17.65 -59.90 -16.07
CA ASN A 188 17.67 -61.04 -15.16
C ASN A 188 17.79 -62.30 -16.00
N ARG A 189 18.98 -62.91 -15.96
CA ARG A 189 19.23 -64.28 -16.40
C ARG A 189 18.23 -65.11 -15.62
N GLN A 190 17.28 -65.73 -16.33
CA GLN A 190 16.36 -66.69 -15.74
C GLN A 190 17.18 -67.75 -15.02
N VAL A 191 17.20 -67.69 -13.68
CA VAL A 191 17.64 -68.82 -12.88
C VAL A 191 16.44 -69.76 -12.87
N GLN A 192 16.55 -70.77 -13.71
CA GLN A 192 15.65 -71.89 -13.79
C GLN A 192 15.72 -72.63 -12.45
N GLU A 193 14.64 -72.60 -11.70
CA GLU A 193 14.45 -73.29 -10.43
C GLU A 193 14.37 -74.80 -10.69
N VAL A 194 15.52 -75.49 -10.62
CA VAL A 194 15.58 -76.96 -10.56
C VAL A 194 15.44 -77.36 -9.11
N ARG A 195 14.36 -78.09 -8.83
CA ARG A 195 14.02 -78.70 -7.54
C ARG A 195 14.55 -80.13 -7.55
N GLU A 196 15.48 -80.46 -6.66
CA GLU A 196 15.76 -81.86 -6.28
C GLU A 196 15.94 -81.99 -4.76
N PRO A 197 15.67 -83.20 -4.19
CA PRO A 197 15.40 -83.41 -2.76
C PRO A 197 16.54 -84.10 -1.98
N TYR A 198 16.74 -83.65 -0.72
CA TYR A 198 17.27 -84.37 0.48
C TYR A 198 18.71 -84.96 0.44
N PRO A 199 19.32 -85.41 1.57
CA PRO A 199 19.17 -85.13 3.01
C PRO A 199 20.51 -84.83 3.77
N GLY A 200 20.41 -84.36 5.03
CA GLY A 200 21.16 -84.89 6.18
C GLY A 200 22.60 -84.42 6.53
N SER A 201 22.73 -83.98 7.80
CA SER A 201 23.87 -84.15 8.74
C SER A 201 25.21 -83.46 8.41
N ASP A 202 26.03 -82.91 9.30
CA ASP A 202 26.04 -82.64 10.75
C ASP A 202 27.17 -81.57 10.94
N SER A 203 27.29 -81.00 12.16
CA SER A 203 28.52 -80.53 12.87
C SER A 203 29.74 -79.95 12.08
N GLU A 204 30.49 -78.93 12.49
CA GLU A 204 30.76 -78.28 13.76
C GLU A 204 31.68 -77.06 13.49
N THR A 205 31.63 -76.07 14.40
CA THR A 205 32.70 -75.11 14.82
C THR A 205 33.76 -74.55 13.85
N GLY A 206 33.91 -73.22 13.87
CA GLY A 206 35.18 -72.56 13.54
C GLY A 206 35.09 -71.05 13.38
N GLY A 207 35.56 -70.28 14.36
CA GLY A 207 35.42 -68.83 14.44
C GLY A 207 36.15 -68.00 13.37
N GLY A 208 35.69 -66.76 13.18
CA GLY A 208 36.32 -65.78 12.30
C GLY A 208 35.56 -64.46 12.18
N SER A 209 35.61 -63.63 13.22
CA SER A 209 35.28 -62.18 13.15
C SER A 209 36.45 -61.41 12.49
N PRO A 210 36.36 -60.11 12.14
CA PRO A 210 35.26 -59.30 11.60
C PRO A 210 35.68 -58.56 10.30
N SER A 211 34.76 -58.18 9.40
CA SER A 211 35.08 -57.17 8.37
C SER A 211 33.95 -56.18 8.11
N ARG A 212 34.10 -55.05 8.79
CA ARG A 212 33.32 -53.82 8.76
C ARG A 212 33.39 -53.18 7.37
N ARG A 213 32.55 -53.61 6.43
CA ARG A 213 32.38 -52.92 5.14
C ARG A 213 31.47 -51.70 5.31
N ARG A 214 32.13 -50.54 5.45
CA ARG A 214 31.53 -49.20 5.36
C ARG A 214 30.67 -49.08 4.09
N PRO A 215 29.44 -48.56 4.15
CA PRO A 215 28.67 -48.23 2.96
C PRO A 215 29.40 -47.10 2.21
N LYS A 216 29.81 -47.37 0.97
CA LYS A 216 30.32 -46.36 0.05
C LYS A 216 29.22 -45.34 -0.20
N LYS A 217 29.34 -44.17 0.46
CA LYS A 217 28.58 -42.96 0.14
C LYS A 217 28.77 -42.65 -1.35
N THR A 218 27.76 -43.01 -2.15
CA THR A 218 27.61 -42.53 -3.51
C THR A 218 27.50 -41.01 -3.44
N LYS A 219 28.57 -40.32 -3.84
CA LYS A 219 28.58 -38.88 -4.08
C LYS A 219 27.55 -38.58 -5.17
N MET A 220 26.30 -38.28 -4.78
CA MET A 220 25.35 -37.62 -5.65
C MET A 220 25.95 -36.26 -5.98
N SER A 221 26.47 -36.13 -7.20
CA SER A 221 26.87 -34.86 -7.77
C SER A 221 25.65 -33.94 -7.75
N ALA A 222 25.69 -32.98 -6.83
CA ALA A 222 24.74 -31.89 -6.75
C ALA A 222 24.74 -31.18 -8.11
N ILE A 223 23.65 -31.32 -8.84
CA ILE A 223 23.40 -30.56 -10.05
C ILE A 223 23.23 -29.12 -9.58
N ARG A 224 24.32 -28.33 -9.68
CA ARG A 224 24.29 -26.87 -9.54
C ARG A 224 23.41 -26.31 -10.65
N LEU A 225 22.12 -26.20 -10.39
CA LEU A 225 21.25 -25.29 -11.13
C LEU A 225 21.79 -23.88 -10.85
N LYS A 226 22.42 -23.26 -11.86
CA LYS A 226 22.71 -21.84 -11.83
C LYS A 226 21.37 -21.12 -11.76
N PRO A 227 21.07 -20.37 -10.68
CA PRO A 227 19.91 -19.50 -10.70
C PRO A 227 20.20 -18.45 -11.77
N LEU A 228 19.37 -18.44 -12.83
CA LEU A 228 19.21 -17.27 -13.68
C LEU A 228 18.61 -16.18 -12.78
N ALA A 229 19.49 -15.48 -12.06
CA ALA A 229 19.16 -14.32 -11.26
C ALA A 229 18.71 -13.22 -12.22
N THR A 230 17.41 -13.23 -12.47
CA THR A 230 16.54 -12.05 -12.56
C THR A 230 17.28 -10.72 -12.55
N ALA A 231 17.43 -10.15 -13.74
CA ALA A 231 17.66 -8.74 -13.99
C ALA A 231 16.46 -7.91 -13.50
N ALA A 232 16.32 -7.76 -12.18
CA ALA A 232 15.26 -6.98 -11.53
C ALA A 232 15.81 -5.93 -10.53
N ALA A 233 17.12 -5.66 -10.55
CA ALA A 233 17.78 -4.82 -9.54
C ALA A 233 18.19 -3.41 -10.01
N LEU A 234 17.78 -2.96 -11.21
CA LEU A 234 18.16 -1.62 -11.72
C LEU A 234 16.99 -0.61 -11.76
N ALA A 235 15.91 -0.89 -11.04
CA ALA A 235 14.81 0.06 -10.83
C ALA A 235 14.80 0.68 -9.42
N SER A 236 15.94 0.67 -8.70
CA SER A 236 16.16 1.53 -7.53
C SER A 236 16.41 2.96 -8.02
N SER A 237 15.35 3.52 -8.58
CA SER A 237 15.05 4.93 -8.75
C SER A 237 15.77 5.80 -7.73
N VAL A 238 16.52 6.78 -8.24
CA VAL A 238 16.91 8.00 -7.52
C VAL A 238 15.61 8.65 -7.07
N ARG A 239 15.15 8.31 -5.86
CA ARG A 239 14.07 9.05 -5.22
C ARG A 239 14.65 10.43 -4.95
N LYS A 240 14.10 11.46 -5.59
CA LYS A 240 14.33 12.84 -5.16
C LYS A 240 14.03 12.85 -3.65
N ALA A 241 15.03 13.17 -2.83
CA ALA A 241 14.83 13.36 -1.40
C ALA A 241 13.79 14.47 -1.29
N THR A 242 12.57 14.09 -0.96
CA THR A 242 11.47 15.00 -0.70
C THR A 242 11.35 14.97 0.81
N ALA A 243 11.66 16.08 1.46
CA ALA A 243 11.54 16.16 2.90
C ALA A 243 10.06 16.01 3.33
N TRP A 244 9.82 15.43 4.50
CA TRP A 244 8.49 15.14 5.04
C TRP A 244 8.33 15.70 6.46
N PRO A 245 7.08 16.01 6.88
CA PRO A 245 6.82 16.40 8.25
C PRO A 245 7.13 15.23 9.19
N CYS A 246 7.87 15.52 10.26
CA CYS A 246 8.24 14.55 11.29
C CYS A 246 8.01 15.12 12.69
N THR A 247 7.68 14.23 13.63
CA THR A 247 7.51 14.53 15.05
C THR A 247 8.73 14.03 15.85
N GLY A 248 8.98 14.63 17.01
CA GLY A 248 10.05 14.19 17.93
C GLY A 248 11.43 14.72 17.59
N TYR A 249 11.52 15.64 16.63
CA TYR A 249 12.72 16.40 16.32
C TYR A 249 12.43 17.86 16.69
N GLY A 250 12.88 18.30 17.86
CA GLY A 250 12.50 19.58 18.46
C GLY A 250 11.16 19.52 19.20
N ASP A 251 11.01 20.39 20.19
CA ASP A 251 9.78 20.53 20.96
C ASP A 251 8.78 21.44 20.21
N PRO A 252 7.45 21.22 20.37
CA PRO A 252 6.46 22.18 19.92
C PRO A 252 6.72 23.56 20.55
N VAL A 253 6.56 24.61 19.75
CA VAL A 253 6.84 26.00 20.18
C VAL A 253 5.57 26.83 20.06
N ASP A 254 5.26 27.54 21.14
CA ASP A 254 4.21 28.56 21.19
C ASP A 254 4.85 29.94 21.32
N VAL A 255 4.49 30.87 20.44
CA VAL A 255 4.75 32.29 20.64
C VAL A 255 3.42 33.02 20.76
N TYR A 256 3.28 33.78 21.85
CA TYR A 256 2.06 34.49 22.20
C TYR A 256 2.13 35.95 21.79
N PHE A 257 0.96 36.51 21.53
CA PHE A 257 0.81 37.85 20.99
C PHE A 257 -0.41 38.55 21.59
N GLN A 258 -0.38 39.88 21.62
CA GLN A 258 -1.49 40.74 22.00
C GLN A 258 -1.79 41.76 20.92
N SER A 259 -3.06 41.96 20.63
CA SER A 259 -3.54 43.09 19.82
C SER A 259 -3.11 44.44 20.40
N PRO A 260 -3.03 45.52 19.59
CA PRO A 260 -2.66 46.87 20.06
C PRO A 260 -3.48 47.37 21.26
N ASN A 261 -4.77 47.01 21.30
CA ASN A 261 -5.72 47.45 22.31
C ASN A 261 -5.83 46.48 23.51
N ALA A 262 -4.98 45.45 23.55
CA ALA A 262 -4.99 44.40 24.57
C ALA A 262 -6.31 43.60 24.68
N THR A 263 -7.14 43.60 23.64
CA THR A 263 -8.48 42.96 23.62
C THR A 263 -8.45 41.52 23.12
N ILE A 264 -7.54 41.21 22.20
CA ILE A 264 -7.36 39.89 21.60
C ILE A 264 -5.95 39.39 21.93
N THR A 265 -5.87 38.13 22.36
CA THR A 265 -4.62 37.38 22.50
C THR A 265 -4.55 36.34 21.39
N ALA A 266 -3.37 36.18 20.80
CA ALA A 266 -3.11 35.21 19.76
C ALA A 266 -1.93 34.31 20.12
N VAL A 267 -1.88 33.12 19.54
CA VAL A 267 -0.76 32.20 19.64
C VAL A 267 -0.45 31.66 18.26
N VAL A 268 0.84 31.61 17.93
CA VAL A 268 1.38 30.86 16.79
C VAL A 268 2.00 29.59 17.37
N HIS A 269 1.41 28.46 17.01
CA HIS A 269 1.82 27.13 17.45
C HIS A 269 2.52 26.40 16.30
N GLY A 270 3.79 26.04 16.46
CA GLY A 270 4.53 25.16 15.55
C GLY A 270 4.79 23.80 16.19
N TRP A 271 4.62 22.71 15.43
CA TRP A 271 4.73 21.34 15.97
C TRP A 271 5.46 20.32 15.09
N PHE A 272 5.84 20.67 13.86
CA PHE A 272 6.58 19.77 12.97
C PHE A 272 7.99 20.25 12.65
N SER A 273 8.85 19.25 12.45
CA SER A 273 10.15 19.39 11.81
C SER A 273 10.12 18.93 10.36
N ASN A 274 11.04 19.44 9.55
CA ASN A 274 11.24 19.05 8.17
C ASN A 274 12.34 18.00 8.09
N CYS A 275 11.96 16.73 7.99
CA CYS A 275 12.91 15.62 7.98
C CYS A 275 13.18 15.11 6.58
N TYR A 276 14.38 14.56 6.38
CA TYR A 276 14.72 13.79 5.19
C TYR A 276 15.63 12.62 5.56
N ASP A 277 15.51 11.51 4.84
CA ASP A 277 16.42 10.39 5.00
C ASP A 277 17.61 10.55 4.05
N TYR A 278 18.80 10.33 4.58
CA TYR A 278 20.04 10.27 3.84
C TYR A 278 20.81 9.01 4.20
N VAL A 279 21.66 8.55 3.28
CA VAL A 279 22.53 7.40 3.54
C VAL A 279 23.69 7.89 4.41
N CYS A 280 23.73 7.44 5.65
CA CYS A 280 24.77 7.82 6.62
C CYS A 280 25.82 6.72 6.82
N GLY A 281 25.62 5.55 6.21
CA GLY A 281 26.57 4.45 6.30
C GLY A 281 26.13 3.23 5.50
N TRP A 282 26.90 2.16 5.63
CA TRP A 282 26.63 0.87 4.99
C TRP A 282 26.79 -0.24 6.03
N SER A 283 25.78 -1.11 6.13
CA SER A 283 25.83 -2.30 6.98
C SER A 283 26.07 -3.52 6.11
N CYS A 284 27.25 -4.13 6.27
CA CYS A 284 27.69 -5.27 5.46
C CYS A 284 27.62 -6.56 6.28
N THR A 285 26.90 -7.56 5.76
CA THR A 285 26.84 -8.88 6.42
C THR A 285 27.91 -9.79 5.83
N GLY A 286 28.89 -10.20 6.65
CA GLY A 286 29.91 -11.17 6.26
C GLY A 286 31.26 -10.60 5.78
N GLY A 287 31.53 -9.32 6.02
CA GLY A 287 32.86 -8.71 5.81
C GLY A 287 33.31 -8.57 4.35
N THR A 288 32.47 -8.95 3.38
CA THR A 288 32.73 -8.74 1.96
C THR A 288 31.84 -7.61 1.43
N ASP A 289 32.42 -6.67 0.68
CA ASP A 289 31.77 -5.50 0.09
C ASP A 289 30.54 -5.82 -0.80
N SER A 290 30.37 -7.09 -1.18
CA SER A 290 29.28 -7.56 -2.03
C SER A 290 27.91 -7.66 -1.36
N ASN A 291 27.82 -7.61 -0.02
CA ASN A 291 26.55 -7.73 0.73
C ASN A 291 26.34 -6.55 1.71
N CYS A 292 26.56 -5.33 1.24
CA CYS A 292 26.31 -4.12 1.99
C CYS A 292 24.90 -3.57 1.70
N THR A 293 24.17 -3.23 2.75
CA THR A 293 22.89 -2.52 2.67
C THR A 293 23.08 -1.09 3.17
N PRO A 294 22.52 -0.08 2.48
CA PRO A 294 22.62 1.30 2.94
C PRO A 294 21.90 1.45 4.29
N VAL A 295 22.55 2.09 5.24
CA VAL A 295 21.94 2.54 6.50
C VAL A 295 21.44 3.95 6.27
N TYR A 296 20.14 4.15 6.51
CA TYR A 296 19.50 5.46 6.40
C TYR A 296 19.45 6.11 7.77
N CYS A 297 19.88 7.36 7.85
CA CYS A 297 19.68 8.25 8.98
C CYS A 297 18.71 9.35 8.57
N THR A 298 18.02 9.91 9.55
CA THR A 298 17.11 11.03 9.36
C THR A 298 17.81 12.33 9.75
N GLY A 299 17.92 13.27 8.81
CA GLY A 299 18.34 14.64 9.04
C GLY A 299 17.14 15.56 9.22
N VAL A 300 17.36 16.75 9.78
CA VAL A 300 16.35 17.79 10.00
C VAL A 300 16.84 19.08 9.36
N ASP A 301 16.03 19.68 8.49
CA ASP A 301 16.33 20.97 7.87
C ASP A 301 15.79 22.15 8.69
N TYR A 302 14.58 22.00 9.24
CA TYR A 302 13.88 23.03 10.01
C TYR A 302 13.19 22.40 11.21
N ILE A 303 13.32 23.04 12.37
CA ILE A 303 12.61 22.68 13.61
C ILE A 303 11.34 23.53 13.78
N PRO A 304 10.40 23.16 14.69
CA PRO A 304 9.18 23.93 14.90
C PRO A 304 9.42 25.42 15.20
N ALA A 305 10.50 25.75 15.93
CA ALA A 305 10.90 27.12 16.22
C ALA A 305 11.15 27.96 14.96
N ASP A 306 11.86 27.41 13.97
CA ASP A 306 12.20 28.11 12.73
C ASP A 306 10.94 28.53 11.95
N TYR A 307 9.91 27.69 11.99
CA TYR A 307 8.63 27.97 11.36
C TYR A 307 7.84 29.07 12.08
N VAL A 308 7.86 29.06 13.42
CA VAL A 308 7.23 30.12 14.23
C VAL A 308 7.96 31.45 14.03
N ASP A 309 9.30 31.43 14.00
CA ASP A 309 10.12 32.60 13.73
C ASP A 309 9.86 33.19 12.34
N ALA A 310 9.60 32.36 11.33
CA ALA A 310 9.24 32.81 9.99
C ALA A 310 7.85 33.51 9.92
N VAL A 311 6.93 33.19 10.83
CA VAL A 311 5.57 33.78 10.87
C VAL A 311 5.49 34.98 11.81
N THR A 312 6.32 35.01 12.86
CA THR A 312 6.29 36.03 13.91
C THR A 312 6.35 37.47 13.38
N PRO A 313 7.28 37.85 12.47
CA PRO A 313 7.31 39.21 11.91
C PRO A 313 6.03 39.59 11.16
N LYS A 314 5.36 38.62 10.53
CA LYS A 314 4.10 38.85 9.80
C LYS A 314 2.93 39.10 10.73
N VAL A 315 2.90 38.41 11.87
CA VAL A 315 1.92 38.66 12.94
C VAL A 315 2.13 40.04 13.53
N VAL A 316 3.38 40.46 13.73
CA VAL A 316 3.71 41.81 14.19
C VAL A 316 3.28 42.88 13.18
N GLN A 317 3.42 42.62 11.88
CA GLN A 317 2.91 43.52 10.82
C GLN A 317 1.38 43.68 10.84
N CYS A 318 0.64 42.70 11.37
CA CYS A 318 -0.80 42.82 11.62
C CYS A 318 -1.14 43.64 12.88
N GLY A 319 -0.15 44.27 13.52
CA GLY A 319 -0.32 45.14 14.70
C GLY A 319 -0.16 44.42 16.04
N PHE A 320 0.02 43.11 16.05
CA PHE A 320 0.21 42.36 17.29
C PHE A 320 1.59 42.61 17.91
N LYS A 321 1.66 42.63 19.24
CA LYS A 321 2.90 42.69 20.02
C LYS A 321 3.17 41.32 20.63
N THR A 322 4.41 40.86 20.63
CA THR A 322 4.81 39.62 21.29
C THR A 322 4.59 39.71 22.80
N LEU A 323 4.05 38.65 23.41
CA LEU A 323 3.87 38.50 24.85
C LEU A 323 4.75 37.38 25.40
N ASN A 324 5.13 37.51 26.67
CA ASN A 324 5.75 36.39 27.38
C ASN A 324 4.69 35.34 27.73
N ALA A 325 5.06 34.06 27.71
CA ALA A 325 4.13 32.96 28.05
C ALA A 325 3.52 33.12 29.47
N SER A 326 4.25 33.75 30.40
CA SER A 326 3.78 34.06 31.75
C SER A 326 2.66 35.10 31.81
N GLU A 327 2.51 35.96 30.79
CA GLU A 327 1.55 37.06 30.77
C GLU A 327 0.15 36.62 30.29
N VAL A 328 0.07 35.49 29.58
CA VAL A 328 -1.19 34.96 29.02
C VAL A 328 -2.07 34.32 30.10
N GLY A 329 -1.47 33.84 31.19
CA GLY A 329 -2.16 33.11 32.25
C GLY A 329 -2.81 31.82 31.74
N ASP A 330 -3.92 31.41 32.36
CA ASP A 330 -4.60 30.15 32.07
C ASP A 330 -5.51 30.20 30.83
N ASN A 331 -5.87 31.41 30.37
CA ASN A 331 -6.78 31.61 29.25
C ASN A 331 -6.05 31.54 27.91
N LYS A 332 -5.58 30.34 27.54
CA LYS A 332 -4.87 30.12 26.29
C LYS A 332 -5.80 30.32 25.08
N PRO A 333 -5.36 31.05 24.04
CA PRO A 333 -6.08 31.19 22.77
C PRO A 333 -6.46 29.82 22.17
N SER A 334 -7.76 29.57 21.97
CA SER A 334 -8.26 28.27 21.50
C SER A 334 -8.95 28.34 20.14
N VAL A 335 -9.36 29.53 19.69
CA VAL A 335 -10.12 29.70 18.44
C VAL A 335 -9.15 29.76 17.26
N ARG A 336 -9.18 28.76 16.39
CA ARG A 336 -8.33 28.72 15.20
C ARG A 336 -8.71 29.82 14.21
N VAL A 337 -7.70 30.56 13.74
CA VAL A 337 -7.81 31.41 12.56
C VAL A 337 -7.50 30.54 11.35
N ALA A 338 -8.54 30.15 10.61
CA ALA A 338 -8.41 29.15 9.55
C ALA A 338 -7.53 29.68 8.40
N ASN A 339 -6.25 29.29 8.35
CA ASN A 339 -5.31 29.72 7.32
C ASN A 339 -4.60 28.48 6.74
N ALA A 340 -5.30 27.81 5.84
CA ALA A 340 -4.86 26.53 5.32
C ALA A 340 -3.56 26.61 4.48
N TRP A 341 -3.19 27.79 3.98
CA TRP A 341 -1.94 27.98 3.25
C TRP A 341 -0.73 28.06 4.17
N ILE A 342 -0.86 28.77 5.29
CA ILE A 342 0.19 28.82 6.32
C ILE A 342 0.41 27.43 6.91
N GLU A 343 -0.66 26.73 7.27
CA GLU A 343 -0.55 25.37 7.82
C GLU A 343 0.11 24.40 6.85
N ARG A 344 -0.09 24.58 5.54
CA ARG A 344 0.51 23.74 4.52
C ARG A 344 2.00 24.02 4.30
N LYS A 345 2.40 25.29 4.27
CA LYS A 345 3.77 25.71 3.91
C LYS A 345 4.69 25.87 5.11
N LEU A 346 4.16 26.40 6.21
CA LEU A 346 4.91 26.79 7.39
C LEU A 346 4.56 25.94 8.61
N TRP A 347 3.62 25.00 8.52
CA TRP A 347 3.31 24.02 9.57
C TRP A 347 3.08 24.63 10.95
N VAL A 348 2.45 25.80 10.95
CA VAL A 348 2.06 26.55 12.13
C VAL A 348 0.55 26.78 12.11
N THR A 349 -0.04 26.81 13.30
CA THR A 349 -1.46 27.07 13.53
C THR A 349 -1.56 28.37 14.28
N VAL A 350 -2.39 29.28 13.78
CA VAL A 350 -2.68 30.54 14.46
C VAL A 350 -4.00 30.38 15.20
N ARG A 351 -4.01 30.65 16.51
CA ARG A 351 -5.24 30.70 17.31
C ARG A 351 -5.37 32.05 18.01
N VAL A 352 -6.59 32.46 18.27
CA VAL A 352 -6.97 33.65 19.04
C VAL A 352 -7.91 33.26 20.17
N ASP A 353 -8.01 34.05 21.22
CA ASP A 353 -9.01 33.85 22.28
C ASP A 353 -10.42 34.15 21.77
N ARG A 354 -10.56 35.14 20.88
CA ARG A 354 -11.82 35.54 20.26
C ARG A 354 -11.60 36.12 18.86
N LEU A 355 -12.60 35.99 17.98
CA LEU A 355 -12.57 36.57 16.63
C LEU A 355 -12.98 38.04 16.60
N ASN A 356 -13.81 38.45 17.57
CA ASN A 356 -14.50 39.72 17.57
C ASN A 356 -14.21 40.50 18.86
N VAL A 357 -14.02 41.82 18.76
CA VAL A 357 -13.95 42.72 19.93
C VAL A 357 -15.35 43.21 20.33
N THR A 358 -16.24 43.40 19.34
CA THR A 358 -17.67 43.71 19.49
C THR A 358 -18.49 42.61 18.82
N ASP A 359 -19.66 42.27 19.36
CA ASP A 359 -20.37 41.00 19.06
C ASP A 359 -20.67 40.69 17.58
N ASP A 360 -20.55 41.66 16.68
CA ASP A 360 -21.04 41.56 15.31
C ASP A 360 -19.96 41.50 14.22
N ALA A 361 -18.70 41.84 14.51
CA ALA A 361 -17.66 41.91 13.48
C ALA A 361 -16.32 41.32 13.92
N THR A 362 -15.71 40.53 13.03
CA THR A 362 -14.33 40.06 13.18
C THR A 362 -13.37 41.23 13.12
N ALA A 363 -12.44 41.27 14.07
CA ALA A 363 -11.50 42.37 14.18
C ALA A 363 -10.55 42.40 12.98
N GLU A 364 -10.17 43.60 12.53
CA GLU A 364 -9.34 43.81 11.33
C GLU A 364 -7.98 43.12 11.47
N GLU A 365 -7.39 43.16 12.67
CA GLU A 365 -6.14 42.48 12.99
C GLU A 365 -6.25 40.95 12.81
N VAL A 366 -7.42 40.34 13.10
CA VAL A 366 -7.64 38.89 12.92
C VAL A 366 -7.84 38.57 11.43
N PHE A 367 -8.49 39.45 10.66
CA PHE A 367 -8.55 39.32 9.21
C PHE A 367 -7.14 39.37 8.59
N CYS A 368 -6.25 40.24 9.09
CA CYS A 368 -4.86 40.26 8.66
C CYS A 368 -4.16 38.92 8.94
N LEU A 369 -4.36 38.31 10.11
CA LEU A 369 -3.83 36.97 10.44
C LEU A 369 -4.31 35.88 9.46
N HIS A 370 -5.58 35.92 9.09
CA HIS A 370 -6.14 35.02 8.08
C HIS A 370 -5.50 35.23 6.70
N ALA A 371 -5.23 36.49 6.33
CA ALA A 371 -4.66 36.84 5.03
C ALA A 371 -3.16 36.48 4.86
N LEU A 372 -2.43 36.18 5.94
CA LEU A 372 -0.99 35.90 5.90
C LEU A 372 -0.58 34.73 4.98
N GLY A 373 -1.52 33.84 4.63
CA GLY A 373 -1.27 32.70 3.74
C GLY A 373 -1.53 32.96 2.25
N GLY A 374 -2.17 34.08 1.92
CA GLY A 374 -2.60 34.43 0.56
C GLY A 374 -1.69 35.41 -0.17
N GLN A 375 -0.58 35.87 0.45
CA GLN A 375 0.38 36.79 -0.15
C GLN A 375 1.47 36.08 -0.96
#